data_AF-A0A061RXK8-F1
#
_entry.id   AF-A0A061RXK8-F1
#
_cell.length_a   1.000
_cell.length_b   1.000
_cell.length_c   1.000
_cell.angle_alpha   90.00
_cell.angle_beta   90.00
_cell.angle_gamma   90.00
#
_symmetry.space_group_name_H-M   'P 1'
#
loop_
_entity.id
_entity.type
_entity.pdbx_description
1 polymer ?
#
loop_
_entity_poly.entity_id
_entity_poly.type
_entity_poly.pdbx_seq_one_letter_code
_entity_poly.pdbx_strand_id
1 'polypeptide(L)'
;MARTSNIVRKTSNMTRSHCRWLDSMLPNGILERPPRYPDSDEWFRTMRANSKWLYPAEHSSIVAAFASFFFLGKQIRFALDCAQKLAGQRQLTPRVLSALHRVISLQAAIAGFVTSEILIAIREVEVRSNTTFCVGANHEGSAEALLNFLRPETEALWREYTSLLASIDSLRKYPDEMSDEETVALLVKEFRGCQKLAVEVAKASCVDYLFHLRKNTSKKEFVTIIKKRVSLGKYTDYPTYQGKRLRVISTLICTGPKYGYKNLDPVPVPFRWLFFKTVCPAVHWIGFVRHMNLIKRQAEKSDGCGHRASDRATRPAKLLWQRRRLAPSK
;
A
#
# COMPACT_ATOMS: atom_id res chain seq x y z
N MET A 1 -11.83 20.84 25.91
CA MET A 1 -10.42 20.43 25.70
C MET A 1 -10.15 18.92 25.84
N ALA A 2 -11.08 18.08 26.32
CA ALA A 2 -10.89 16.62 26.49
C ALA A 2 -11.06 15.74 25.22
N ARG A 3 -11.53 16.28 24.09
CA ARG A 3 -11.70 15.51 22.84
C ARG A 3 -10.39 15.30 22.07
N THR A 4 -9.46 16.27 22.15
CA THR A 4 -8.19 16.24 21.43
C THR A 4 -7.25 15.13 21.93
N SER A 5 -7.24 14.84 23.24
CA SER A 5 -6.38 13.82 23.85
C SER A 5 -6.78 12.38 23.47
N ASN A 6 -8.08 12.11 23.34
CA ASN A 6 -8.59 10.82 22.85
C ASN A 6 -8.41 10.62 21.34
N ILE A 7 -8.26 11.72 20.58
CA ILE A 7 -8.02 11.70 19.13
C ILE A 7 -6.57 11.35 18.83
N VAL A 8 -5.61 11.99 19.49
CA VAL A 8 -4.17 11.68 19.39
C VAL A 8 -3.87 10.24 19.82
N ARG A 9 -4.56 9.73 20.85
CA ARG A 9 -4.43 8.32 21.31
C ARG A 9 -4.91 7.27 20.30
N LYS A 10 -5.79 7.61 19.35
CA LYS A 10 -6.35 6.67 18.37
C LYS A 10 -5.52 6.63 17.09
N THR A 11 -4.97 7.75 16.66
CA THR A 11 -3.96 7.79 15.58
C THR A 11 -2.62 7.22 16.03
N SER A 12 -2.22 7.39 17.30
CA SER A 12 -1.02 6.73 17.85
C SER A 12 -1.11 5.19 17.88
N ASN A 13 -2.32 4.62 17.84
CA ASN A 13 -2.51 3.18 17.70
C ASN A 13 -2.34 2.68 16.25
N MET A 14 -2.42 3.56 15.23
CA MET A 14 -2.04 3.21 13.85
C MET A 14 -0.52 3.11 13.70
N THR A 15 0.25 4.02 14.30
CA THR A 15 1.73 3.98 14.29
C THR A 15 2.30 2.85 15.13
N ARG A 16 1.57 2.35 16.14
CA ARG A 16 1.93 1.10 16.84
C ARG A 16 1.95 -0.14 15.95
N SER A 17 1.44 -0.06 14.71
CA SER A 17 1.51 -1.18 13.75
C SER A 17 2.85 -1.27 13.00
N HIS A 18 3.99 -0.84 13.56
CA HIS A 18 5.35 -0.99 13.00
C HIS A 18 5.41 -0.87 11.46
N CYS A 19 4.88 0.19 10.87
CA CYS A 19 4.90 0.38 9.41
C CYS A 19 5.79 1.58 9.09
N ARG A 20 7.08 1.32 8.84
CA ARG A 20 8.11 2.37 8.70
C ARG A 20 7.76 3.43 7.64
N TRP A 21 7.09 3.05 6.56
CA TRP A 21 6.65 4.00 5.52
C TRP A 21 5.53 4.91 5.99
N LEU A 22 4.58 4.37 6.77
CA LEU A 22 3.53 5.16 7.39
C LEU A 22 4.11 6.11 8.45
N ASP A 23 5.07 5.64 9.25
CA ASP A 23 5.75 6.45 10.25
C ASP A 23 6.54 7.61 9.62
N SER A 24 7.02 7.43 8.38
CA SER A 24 7.70 8.48 7.61
C SER A 24 6.75 9.56 7.07
N MET A 25 5.46 9.27 6.99
CA MET A 25 4.41 10.20 6.52
C MET A 25 3.64 10.84 7.70
N LEU A 26 3.42 10.06 8.76
CA LEU A 26 2.64 10.42 9.95
C LEU A 26 3.40 10.01 11.22
N PRO A 27 4.53 10.67 11.53
CA PRO A 27 5.21 10.44 12.80
C PRO A 27 4.21 10.71 13.94
N ASN A 28 4.13 9.78 14.89
CA ASN A 28 3.18 9.80 16.01
C ASN A 28 1.68 9.83 15.62
N GLY A 29 1.35 9.60 14.34
CA GLY A 29 -0.02 9.62 13.85
C GLY A 29 -0.57 11.02 13.56
N ILE A 30 0.30 12.02 13.35
CA ILE A 30 -0.05 13.41 13.09
C ILE A 30 0.68 13.88 11.82
N LEU A 31 0.04 14.74 11.01
CA LEU A 31 0.72 15.42 9.91
C LEU A 31 1.55 16.57 10.48
N GLU A 32 2.86 16.38 10.50
CA GLU A 32 3.80 17.42 10.93
C GLU A 32 3.87 18.54 9.90
N ARG A 33 4.02 19.78 10.41
CA ARG A 33 4.21 20.96 9.58
C ARG A 33 5.62 20.92 8.98
N PRO A 34 5.78 20.87 7.64
CA PRO A 34 7.10 20.94 7.06
C PRO A 34 7.61 22.41 7.04
N PRO A 35 8.94 22.63 7.00
CA PRO A 35 9.52 23.98 7.01
C PRO A 35 9.00 24.93 5.91
N ARG A 36 8.60 24.38 4.76
CA ARG A 36 8.04 25.12 3.60
C ARG A 36 6.66 25.77 3.83
N TYR A 37 6.05 25.55 4.99
CA TYR A 37 4.86 26.29 5.45
C TYR A 37 5.23 27.13 6.67
N PRO A 38 5.72 28.38 6.49
CA PRO A 38 6.32 29.16 7.57
C PRO A 38 5.31 29.62 8.64
N ASP A 39 4.07 29.90 8.24
CA ASP A 39 3.00 30.30 9.17
C ASP A 39 2.43 29.08 9.92
N SER A 40 2.83 28.93 11.19
CA SER A 40 2.32 27.87 12.05
C SER A 40 0.84 28.00 12.37
N ASP A 41 0.34 29.22 12.51
CA ASP A 41 -1.05 29.47 12.91
C ASP A 41 -2.00 29.20 11.76
N GLU A 42 -1.63 29.58 10.54
CA GLU A 42 -2.35 29.17 9.33
C GLU A 42 -2.34 27.65 9.16
N TRP A 43 -1.18 27.01 9.31
CA TRP A 43 -1.08 25.55 9.25
C TRP A 43 -2.04 24.87 10.23
N PHE A 44 -1.99 25.26 11.51
CA PHE A 44 -2.84 24.64 12.53
C PHE A 44 -4.33 24.92 12.31
N ARG A 45 -4.71 26.14 11.91
CA ARG A 45 -6.12 26.47 11.60
C ARG A 45 -6.64 25.69 10.39
N THR A 46 -5.79 25.45 9.40
CA THR A 46 -6.16 24.76 8.15
C THR A 46 -6.22 23.24 8.33
N MET A 47 -5.21 22.65 8.97
CA MET A 47 -5.06 21.19 9.05
C MET A 47 -5.88 20.57 10.19
N ARG A 48 -6.20 21.32 11.25
CA ARG A 48 -7.13 20.84 12.29
C ARG A 48 -8.59 20.96 11.84
N ALA A 49 -9.49 20.38 12.64
CA ALA A 49 -10.92 20.59 12.45
C ALA A 49 -11.26 22.08 12.52
N ASN A 50 -11.96 22.58 11.51
CA ASN A 50 -12.36 23.99 11.36
C ASN A 50 -13.77 24.09 10.74
N SER A 51 -14.25 25.31 10.50
CA SER A 51 -15.60 25.56 9.97
C SER A 51 -15.81 25.01 8.55
N LYS A 52 -14.76 24.95 7.72
CA LYS A 52 -14.79 24.39 6.36
C LYS A 52 -14.71 22.86 6.35
N TRP A 53 -13.99 22.29 7.32
CA TRP A 53 -13.70 20.87 7.46
C TRP A 53 -13.77 20.42 8.92
N LEU A 54 -14.89 19.82 9.32
CA LEU A 54 -15.22 19.46 10.71
C LEU A 54 -14.40 18.29 11.30
N TYR A 55 -13.29 17.91 10.65
CA TYR A 55 -12.40 16.83 11.08
C TYR A 55 -10.95 17.20 10.72
N PRO A 56 -9.96 16.71 11.48
CA PRO A 56 -8.55 16.98 11.22
C PRO A 56 -8.06 16.28 9.94
N ALA A 57 -7.06 16.83 9.26
CA ALA A 57 -6.59 16.36 7.95
C ALA A 57 -6.15 14.89 7.94
N GLU A 58 -5.62 14.40 9.06
CA GLU A 58 -5.24 13.00 9.31
C GLU A 58 -6.42 12.03 9.15
N HIS A 59 -7.65 12.51 9.31
CA HIS A 59 -8.86 11.70 9.18
C HIS A 59 -9.47 11.77 7.76
N SER A 60 -8.76 12.37 6.81
CA SER A 60 -9.19 12.43 5.41
C SER A 60 -9.14 11.07 4.73
N SER A 61 -9.90 10.94 3.64
CA SER A 61 -9.87 9.77 2.76
C SER A 61 -8.50 9.54 2.12
N ILE A 62 -7.75 10.61 1.85
CA ILE A 62 -6.41 10.57 1.24
C ILE A 62 -5.42 9.90 2.19
N VAL A 63 -5.38 10.37 3.44
CA VAL A 63 -4.53 9.78 4.48
C VAL A 63 -4.91 8.31 4.73
N ALA A 64 -6.21 8.02 4.81
CA ALA A 64 -6.68 6.65 4.97
C ALA A 64 -6.27 5.74 3.79
N ALA A 65 -6.33 6.24 2.55
CA ALA A 65 -5.94 5.49 1.36
C ALA A 65 -4.44 5.17 1.34
N PHE A 66 -3.57 6.14 1.66
CA PHE A 66 -2.13 5.90 1.78
C PHE A 66 -1.78 5.01 2.97
N ALA A 67 -2.48 5.13 4.09
CA ALA A 67 -2.31 4.22 5.22
C ALA A 67 -2.63 2.77 4.85
N SER A 68 -3.77 2.53 4.18
CA SER A 68 -4.12 1.21 3.61
C SER A 68 -3.05 0.70 2.65
N PHE A 69 -2.60 1.57 1.74
CA PHE A 69 -1.56 1.26 0.77
C PHE A 69 -0.25 0.82 1.43
N PHE A 70 0.27 1.56 2.42
CA PHE A 70 1.51 1.20 3.10
C PHE A 70 1.35 -0.05 3.97
N PHE A 71 0.18 -0.26 4.58
CA PHE A 71 -0.11 -1.49 5.33
C PHE A 71 -0.10 -2.73 4.43
N LEU A 72 -0.67 -2.64 3.23
CA LEU A 72 -0.56 -3.69 2.20
C LEU A 72 0.89 -3.87 1.75
N GLY A 73 1.61 -2.77 1.53
CA GLY A 73 3.01 -2.80 1.16
C GLY A 73 3.86 -3.58 2.17
N LYS A 74 3.56 -3.43 3.48
CA LYS A 74 4.27 -4.16 4.55
C LYS A 74 4.04 -5.66 4.44
N GLN A 75 2.81 -6.06 4.14
CA GLN A 75 2.47 -7.46 3.93
C GLN A 75 3.17 -8.00 2.68
N ILE A 76 3.18 -7.26 1.58
CA ILE A 76 3.87 -7.67 0.35
C ILE A 76 5.38 -7.82 0.57
N ARG A 77 6.00 -6.91 1.31
CA ARG A 77 7.40 -7.05 1.71
C ARG A 77 7.65 -8.35 2.46
N PHE A 78 6.80 -8.68 3.43
CA PHE A 78 6.91 -9.95 4.14
C PHE A 78 6.78 -11.16 3.19
N ALA A 79 5.89 -11.10 2.19
CA ALA A 79 5.80 -12.15 1.16
C ALA A 79 7.06 -12.23 0.28
N LEU A 80 7.67 -11.11 -0.06
CA LEU A 80 8.94 -11.08 -0.79
C LEU A 80 10.07 -11.68 0.04
N ASP A 81 10.15 -11.36 1.34
CA ASP A 81 11.12 -11.95 2.26
C ASP A 81 10.92 -13.49 2.37
N CYS A 82 9.66 -13.96 2.41
CA CYS A 82 9.35 -15.39 2.35
C CYS A 82 9.79 -16.04 1.04
N ALA A 83 9.58 -15.36 -0.08
CA ALA A 83 10.00 -15.86 -1.39
C ALA A 83 11.52 -15.89 -1.54
N GLN A 84 12.23 -14.91 -0.98
CA GLN A 84 13.69 -14.89 -0.96
C GLN A 84 14.24 -16.09 -0.18
N LYS A 85 13.62 -16.39 0.96
CA LYS A 85 13.96 -17.58 1.75
C LYS A 85 13.73 -18.89 0.97
N LEU A 86 12.59 -19.01 0.30
CA LEU A 86 12.28 -20.17 -0.54
C LEU A 86 13.28 -20.30 -1.70
N ALA A 87 13.70 -19.18 -2.29
CA ALA A 87 14.70 -19.14 -3.36
C ALA A 87 16.07 -19.63 -2.89
N GLY A 88 16.58 -19.14 -1.75
CA GLY A 88 17.85 -19.61 -1.19
C GLY A 88 17.83 -21.11 -0.79
N GLN A 89 16.65 -21.66 -0.52
CA GLN A 89 16.46 -23.09 -0.27
C GLN A 89 16.21 -23.93 -1.53
N ARG A 90 16.20 -23.31 -2.73
CA ARG A 90 15.83 -23.93 -4.02
C ARG A 90 14.42 -24.56 -4.01
N GLN A 91 13.50 -23.93 -3.29
CA GLN A 91 12.10 -24.37 -3.14
C GLN A 91 11.11 -23.31 -3.62
N LEU A 92 11.59 -22.31 -4.37
CA LEU A 92 10.73 -21.35 -5.05
C LEU A 92 9.90 -22.07 -6.10
N THR A 93 8.61 -21.74 -6.19
CA THR A 93 7.70 -22.39 -7.13
C THR A 93 7.02 -21.36 -8.03
N PRO A 94 6.65 -21.72 -9.28
CA PRO A 94 5.86 -20.84 -10.15
C PRO A 94 4.54 -20.39 -9.51
N ARG A 95 3.99 -21.20 -8.61
CA ARG A 95 2.77 -20.87 -7.86
C ARG A 95 2.98 -19.74 -6.86
N VAL A 96 4.14 -19.69 -6.19
CA VAL A 96 4.53 -18.59 -5.29
C VAL A 96 4.77 -17.31 -6.11
N LEU A 97 5.47 -17.41 -7.23
CA LEU A 97 5.69 -16.26 -8.12
C LEU A 97 4.39 -15.71 -8.71
N SER A 98 3.45 -16.59 -9.09
CA SER A 98 2.11 -16.18 -9.53
C SER A 98 1.33 -15.47 -8.42
N ALA A 99 1.45 -15.94 -7.17
CA ALA A 99 0.83 -15.29 -6.01
C ALA A 99 1.45 -13.91 -5.75
N LEU A 100 2.78 -13.77 -5.83
CA LEU A 100 3.50 -12.51 -5.73
C LEU A 100 3.05 -11.51 -6.81
N HIS A 101 3.04 -11.94 -8.07
CA HIS A 101 2.58 -11.11 -9.18
C HIS A 101 1.17 -10.56 -8.93
N ARG A 102 0.25 -11.40 -8.44
CA ARG A 102 -1.13 -10.97 -8.15
C ARG A 102 -1.22 -9.92 -7.04
N VAL A 103 -0.49 -10.09 -5.93
CA VAL A 103 -0.54 -9.12 -4.82
C VAL A 103 0.15 -7.80 -5.17
N ILE A 104 1.26 -7.85 -5.92
CA ILE A 104 1.96 -6.65 -6.40
C ILE A 104 1.13 -5.93 -7.47
N SER A 105 0.47 -6.65 -8.38
CA SER A 105 -0.42 -6.05 -9.38
C SER A 105 -1.60 -5.33 -8.72
N LEU A 106 -2.12 -5.87 -7.60
CA LEU A 106 -3.15 -5.18 -6.82
C LEU A 106 -2.61 -3.90 -6.17
N GLN A 107 -1.40 -3.94 -5.59
CA GLN A 107 -0.75 -2.76 -5.02
C GLN A 107 -0.52 -1.67 -6.07
N ALA A 108 -0.02 -2.03 -7.26
CA ALA A 108 0.18 -1.11 -8.36
C ALA A 108 -1.16 -0.49 -8.82
N ALA A 109 -2.23 -1.29 -8.91
CA ALA A 109 -3.56 -0.79 -9.24
C ALA A 109 -4.12 0.16 -8.16
N ILE A 110 -3.81 -0.08 -6.88
CA ILE A 110 -4.19 0.84 -5.80
C ILE A 110 -3.40 2.15 -5.91
N ALA A 111 -2.08 2.09 -6.12
CA ALA A 111 -1.25 3.28 -6.32
C ALA A 111 -1.84 4.15 -7.42
N GLY A 112 -2.04 3.56 -8.60
CA GLY A 112 -2.58 4.29 -9.73
C GLY A 112 -3.96 4.89 -9.48
N PHE A 113 -4.86 4.13 -8.84
CA PHE A 113 -6.20 4.62 -8.57
C PHE A 113 -6.17 5.83 -7.63
N VAL A 114 -5.39 5.74 -6.56
CA VAL A 114 -5.26 6.84 -5.58
C VAL A 114 -4.62 8.07 -6.23
N THR A 115 -3.53 7.90 -6.98
CA THR A 115 -2.81 9.02 -7.58
C THR A 115 -3.60 9.70 -8.69
N SER A 116 -4.26 8.93 -9.57
CA SER A 116 -5.11 9.50 -10.62
C SER A 116 -6.30 10.28 -10.06
N GLU A 117 -6.96 9.77 -9.01
CA GLU A 117 -8.05 10.49 -8.36
C GLU A 117 -7.59 11.81 -7.72
N ILE A 118 -6.39 11.82 -7.11
CA ILE A 118 -5.80 13.04 -6.53
C ILE A 118 -5.44 14.05 -7.62
N LEU A 119 -4.71 13.63 -8.67
CA LEU A 119 -4.31 14.53 -9.76
C LEU A 119 -5.51 15.19 -10.44
N ILE A 120 -6.57 14.42 -10.69
CA ILE A 120 -7.79 14.95 -11.29
C ILE A 120 -8.51 15.88 -10.30
N ALA A 121 -8.58 15.51 -9.03
CA ALA A 121 -9.19 16.37 -8.01
C ALA A 121 -8.45 17.70 -7.84
N ILE A 122 -7.11 17.71 -7.90
CA ILE A 122 -6.32 18.94 -7.87
C ILE A 122 -6.71 19.82 -9.06
N ARG A 123 -6.60 19.30 -10.30
CA ARG A 123 -6.92 20.05 -11.51
C ARG A 123 -8.32 20.68 -11.48
N GLU A 124 -9.32 19.90 -11.08
CA GLU A 124 -10.71 20.38 -11.02
C GLU A 124 -10.93 21.43 -9.94
N VAL A 125 -10.28 21.26 -8.78
CA VAL A 125 -10.38 22.25 -7.70
C VAL A 125 -9.68 23.53 -8.10
N GLU A 126 -8.46 23.47 -8.62
CA GLU A 126 -7.70 24.65 -9.07
C GLU A 126 -8.48 25.51 -10.08
N VAL A 127 -9.11 24.87 -11.07
CA VAL A 127 -9.94 25.55 -12.08
C VAL A 127 -11.13 26.26 -11.43
N ARG A 128 -11.80 25.63 -10.46
CA ARG A 128 -13.01 26.18 -9.85
C ARG A 128 -12.76 27.18 -8.73
N SER A 129 -11.66 27.03 -8.00
CA SER A 129 -11.25 28.00 -6.98
C SER A 129 -10.39 29.13 -7.54
N ASN A 130 -10.00 29.06 -8.81
CA ASN A 130 -9.09 30.01 -9.47
C ASN A 130 -7.78 30.19 -8.67
N THR A 131 -7.22 29.07 -8.21
CA THR A 131 -5.99 29.04 -7.40
C THR A 131 -5.10 27.91 -7.86
N THR A 132 -3.79 28.15 -8.00
CA THR A 132 -2.80 27.10 -8.20
C THR A 132 -2.35 26.52 -6.85
N PHE A 133 -2.29 25.20 -6.75
CA PHE A 133 -1.77 24.50 -5.60
C PHE A 133 -0.26 24.35 -5.77
N CYS A 134 0.50 24.61 -4.71
CA CYS A 134 1.95 24.59 -4.77
C CYS A 134 2.54 23.64 -3.71
N VAL A 135 3.76 23.17 -3.95
CA VAL A 135 4.56 22.50 -2.92
C VAL A 135 5.27 23.58 -2.10
N GLY A 136 4.59 24.10 -1.07
CA GLY A 136 5.09 25.18 -0.21
C GLY A 136 5.46 26.48 -0.93
N ALA A 137 6.14 27.37 -0.20
CA ALA A 137 6.89 28.50 -0.74
C ALA A 137 8.36 28.31 -0.34
N ASN A 138 9.27 28.21 -1.31
CA ASN A 138 10.70 28.16 -0.99
C ASN A 138 11.11 29.47 -0.31
N HIS A 139 12.14 29.44 0.54
CA HIS A 139 12.77 30.65 1.09
C HIS A 139 13.26 31.63 0.01
N GLU A 140 13.44 31.14 -1.21
CA GLU A 140 13.83 31.88 -2.42
C GLU A 140 12.63 32.36 -3.27
N GLY A 141 11.39 32.13 -2.83
CA GLY A 141 10.18 32.63 -3.49
C GLY A 141 9.69 31.83 -4.71
N SER A 142 10.43 30.81 -5.17
CA SER A 142 9.94 29.91 -6.22
C SER A 142 9.04 28.82 -5.64
N ALA A 143 7.76 28.83 -5.99
CA ALA A 143 6.81 27.79 -5.61
C ALA A 143 6.60 26.86 -6.82
N GLU A 144 6.87 25.56 -6.66
CA GLU A 144 6.57 24.58 -7.71
C GLU A 144 5.08 24.24 -7.66
N ALA A 145 4.41 24.29 -8.82
CA ALA A 145 3.02 23.85 -8.93
C ALA A 145 2.91 22.36 -8.57
N LEU A 146 1.95 22.02 -7.71
CA LEU A 146 1.79 20.68 -7.15
C LEU A 146 1.57 19.61 -8.23
N LEU A 147 0.90 19.96 -9.33
CA LEU A 147 0.73 19.05 -10.47
C LEU A 147 2.04 18.80 -11.23
N ASN A 148 2.94 19.78 -11.29
CA ASN A 148 4.25 19.64 -11.94
C ASN A 148 5.16 18.71 -11.13
N PHE A 149 5.02 18.70 -9.80
CA PHE A 149 5.70 17.76 -8.93
C PHE A 149 5.06 16.35 -8.96
N LEU A 150 3.74 16.27 -8.73
CA LEU A 150 3.07 14.97 -8.54
C LEU A 150 3.00 14.14 -9.83
N ARG A 151 2.81 14.75 -11.01
CA ARG A 151 2.64 13.98 -12.25
C ARG A 151 3.89 13.13 -12.57
N PRO A 152 5.11 13.71 -12.67
CA PRO A 152 6.32 12.92 -12.91
C PRO A 152 6.56 11.83 -11.84
N GLU A 153 6.35 12.15 -10.56
CA GLU A 153 6.53 11.20 -9.46
C GLU A 153 5.56 10.01 -9.54
N THR A 154 4.31 10.27 -9.92
CA THR A 154 3.30 9.21 -10.08
C THR A 154 3.53 8.36 -11.34
N GLU A 155 4.07 8.94 -12.41
CA GLU A 155 4.49 8.22 -13.61
C GLU A 155 5.74 7.36 -13.35
N ALA A 156 6.72 7.90 -12.60
CA ALA A 156 7.89 7.16 -12.15
C ALA A 156 7.47 5.97 -11.27
N LEU A 157 6.60 6.19 -10.28
CA LEU A 157 6.06 5.13 -9.44
C LEU A 157 5.38 4.02 -10.25
N TRP A 158 4.61 4.39 -11.27
CA TRP A 158 3.96 3.43 -12.16
C TRP A 158 4.95 2.63 -13.01
N ARG A 159 5.98 3.30 -13.56
CA ARG A 159 7.05 2.63 -14.31
C ARG A 159 7.78 1.61 -13.45
N GLU A 160 8.14 1.96 -12.21
CA GLU A 160 8.80 1.05 -11.26
C GLU A 160 7.94 -0.18 -10.95
N TYR A 161 6.64 0.01 -10.69
CA TYR A 161 5.73 -1.13 -10.49
C TYR A 161 5.59 -2.02 -11.73
N THR A 162 5.59 -1.43 -12.92
CA THR A 162 5.50 -2.17 -14.18
C THR A 162 6.78 -2.98 -14.43
N SER A 163 7.94 -2.38 -14.17
CA SER A 163 9.24 -3.05 -14.22
C SER A 163 9.28 -4.24 -13.26
N LEU A 164 8.89 -4.03 -12.00
CA LEU A 164 8.83 -5.09 -10.98
C LEU A 164 7.92 -6.26 -11.41
N LEU A 165 6.76 -5.98 -12.00
CA LEU A 165 5.85 -7.02 -12.50
C LEU A 165 6.45 -7.79 -13.68
N ALA A 166 7.13 -7.09 -14.60
CA ALA A 166 7.83 -7.71 -15.72
C ALA A 166 8.97 -8.63 -15.24
N SER A 167 9.72 -8.21 -14.21
CA SER A 167 10.77 -9.02 -13.58
C SER A 167 10.21 -10.33 -13.00
N ILE A 168 9.04 -10.29 -12.36
CA ILE A 168 8.37 -11.50 -11.84
C ILE A 168 7.92 -12.41 -12.98
N ASP A 169 7.37 -11.85 -14.06
CA ASP A 169 6.94 -12.64 -15.22
C ASP A 169 8.12 -13.25 -15.99
N SER A 170 9.26 -12.56 -16.04
CA SER A 170 10.51 -13.11 -16.59
C SER A 170 10.96 -14.34 -15.82
N LEU A 171 11.05 -14.23 -14.48
CA LEU A 171 11.38 -15.34 -13.58
C LEU A 171 10.47 -16.56 -13.74
N ARG A 172 9.18 -16.32 -14.01
CA ARG A 172 8.22 -17.42 -14.22
C ARG A 172 8.45 -18.15 -15.54
N LYS A 173 9.02 -17.49 -16.54
CA LYS A 173 9.26 -18.03 -17.89
C LYS A 173 10.63 -18.66 -18.02
N TYR A 174 11.64 -18.09 -17.35
CA TYR A 174 13.04 -18.47 -17.47
C TYR A 174 13.67 -18.74 -16.09
N PRO A 175 13.33 -19.85 -15.42
CA PRO A 175 13.82 -20.16 -14.08
C PRO A 175 15.33 -20.50 -14.02
N ASP A 176 15.97 -20.76 -15.16
CA ASP A 176 17.34 -21.30 -15.22
C ASP A 176 18.43 -20.27 -15.59
N GLU A 177 18.08 -19.00 -15.89
CA GLU A 177 19.01 -18.00 -16.44
C GLU A 177 19.77 -17.16 -15.40
N MET A 178 19.27 -17.05 -14.16
CA MET A 178 19.93 -16.43 -13.01
C MET A 178 19.62 -17.26 -11.75
N SER A 179 20.43 -17.13 -10.69
CA SER A 179 20.03 -17.78 -9.44
C SER A 179 18.71 -17.15 -8.94
N ASP A 180 17.73 -17.99 -8.63
CA ASP A 180 16.43 -17.57 -8.08
C ASP A 180 16.61 -16.61 -6.89
N GLU A 181 17.66 -16.83 -6.09
CA GLU A 181 17.97 -16.03 -4.91
C GLU A 181 18.40 -14.60 -5.25
N GLU A 182 19.33 -14.42 -6.19
CA GLU A 182 19.76 -13.09 -6.63
C GLU A 182 18.61 -12.31 -7.24
N THR A 183 17.79 -12.99 -8.06
CA THR A 183 16.68 -12.32 -8.73
C THR A 183 15.58 -11.91 -7.76
N VAL A 184 15.24 -12.75 -6.78
CA VAL A 184 14.26 -12.36 -5.75
C VAL A 184 14.82 -11.26 -4.84
N ALA A 185 16.13 -11.24 -4.57
CA ALA A 185 16.78 -10.14 -3.86
C ALA A 185 16.66 -8.81 -4.64
N LEU A 186 16.79 -8.84 -5.98
CA LEU A 186 16.52 -7.68 -6.83
C LEU A 186 15.06 -7.23 -6.73
N LEU A 187 14.08 -8.14 -6.77
CA LEU A 187 12.67 -7.79 -6.59
C LEU A 187 12.40 -7.10 -5.23
N VAL A 188 13.04 -7.56 -4.15
CA VAL A 188 12.96 -6.92 -2.82
C VAL A 188 13.50 -5.49 -2.88
N LYS A 189 14.62 -5.27 -3.58
CA LYS A 189 15.24 -3.94 -3.76
C LYS A 189 14.36 -3.02 -4.60
N GLU A 190 13.86 -3.49 -5.73
CA GLU A 190 12.95 -2.75 -6.62
C GLU A 190 11.65 -2.37 -5.89
N PHE A 191 11.02 -3.32 -5.19
CA PHE A 191 9.82 -3.03 -4.40
C PHE A 191 10.07 -1.96 -3.32
N ARG A 192 11.25 -1.97 -2.70
CA ARG A 192 11.65 -0.91 -1.76
C ARG A 192 11.77 0.45 -2.47
N GLY A 193 12.25 0.48 -3.71
CA GLY A 193 12.25 1.65 -4.59
C GLY A 193 10.83 2.19 -4.80
N CYS A 194 9.88 1.33 -5.18
CA CYS A 194 8.47 1.70 -5.34
C CYS A 194 7.90 2.33 -4.06
N GLN A 195 8.20 1.74 -2.89
CA GLN A 195 7.69 2.26 -1.62
C GLN A 195 8.29 3.61 -1.23
N LYS A 196 9.56 3.89 -1.58
CA LYS A 196 10.17 5.20 -1.36
C LYS A 196 9.50 6.28 -2.20
N LEU A 197 9.32 6.06 -3.50
CA LEU A 197 8.59 6.99 -4.38
C LEU A 197 7.15 7.20 -3.90
N ALA A 198 6.48 6.12 -3.48
CA ALA A 198 5.13 6.23 -2.94
C ALA A 198 5.05 7.08 -1.66
N VAL A 199 6.10 7.07 -0.82
CA VAL A 199 6.17 7.97 0.36
C VAL A 199 6.25 9.43 -0.06
N GLU A 200 7.03 9.77 -1.09
CA GLU A 200 7.14 11.16 -1.56
C GLU A 200 5.83 11.65 -2.17
N VAL A 201 5.19 10.83 -3.02
CA VAL A 201 3.84 11.10 -3.53
C VAL A 201 2.82 11.25 -2.39
N ALA A 202 2.89 10.40 -1.38
CA ALA A 202 2.00 10.44 -0.23
C ALA A 202 2.21 11.69 0.63
N LYS A 203 3.46 12.12 0.85
CA LYS A 203 3.77 13.37 1.56
C LYS A 203 3.17 14.56 0.83
N ALA A 204 3.44 14.73 -0.47
CA ALA A 204 2.88 15.84 -1.25
C ALA A 204 1.34 15.82 -1.27
N SER A 205 0.74 14.63 -1.33
CA SER A 205 -0.72 14.46 -1.30
C SER A 205 -1.36 14.70 0.08
N CYS A 206 -0.71 14.28 1.16
CA CYS A 206 -1.26 14.40 2.51
C CYS A 206 -0.92 15.74 3.17
N VAL A 207 0.15 16.39 2.74
CA VAL A 207 0.58 17.69 3.24
C VAL A 207 0.06 18.77 2.31
N ASP A 208 0.65 18.90 1.13
CA ASP A 208 0.48 20.08 0.28
C ASP A 208 -0.92 20.10 -0.36
N TYR A 209 -1.36 19.00 -0.96
CA TYR A 209 -2.72 18.91 -1.51
C TYR A 209 -3.79 19.14 -0.44
N LEU A 210 -3.70 18.47 0.71
CA LEU A 210 -4.69 18.63 1.78
C LEU A 210 -4.69 20.04 2.37
N PHE A 211 -3.53 20.66 2.54
CA PHE A 211 -3.43 22.04 3.00
C PHE A 211 -4.14 22.99 2.03
N HIS A 212 -3.79 22.95 0.74
CA HIS A 212 -4.39 23.82 -0.27
C HIS A 212 -5.89 23.56 -0.46
N LEU A 213 -6.30 22.29 -0.49
CA LEU A 213 -7.70 21.90 -0.57
C LEU A 213 -8.49 22.51 0.60
N ARG A 214 -7.97 22.38 1.81
CA ARG A 214 -8.68 22.83 3.02
C ARG A 214 -8.69 24.33 3.21
N LYS A 215 -7.63 25.01 2.76
CA LYS A 215 -7.52 26.48 2.75
C LYS A 215 -8.52 27.09 1.77
N ASN A 216 -8.56 26.55 0.55
CA ASN A 216 -9.26 27.18 -0.58
C ASN A 216 -10.69 26.69 -0.77
N THR A 217 -11.09 25.55 -0.21
CA THR A 217 -12.44 24.99 -0.38
C THR A 217 -13.05 24.53 0.95
N SER A 218 -14.38 24.51 1.00
CA SER A 218 -15.14 23.81 2.03
C SER A 218 -15.45 22.37 1.61
N LYS A 219 -15.75 21.52 2.59
CA LYS A 219 -16.20 20.14 2.34
C LYS A 219 -17.40 20.08 1.38
N LYS A 220 -18.37 20.99 1.55
CA LYS A 220 -19.59 21.02 0.73
C LYS A 220 -19.27 21.36 -0.74
N GLU A 221 -18.40 22.33 -0.95
CA GLU A 221 -17.93 22.71 -2.30
C GLU A 221 -17.18 21.55 -2.93
N PHE A 222 -16.19 20.97 -2.23
CA PHE A 222 -15.42 19.84 -2.72
C PHE A 222 -16.31 18.66 -3.14
N VAL A 223 -17.27 18.27 -2.28
CA VAL A 223 -18.22 17.20 -2.61
C VAL A 223 -19.06 17.55 -3.84
N THR A 224 -19.42 18.81 -4.03
CA THR A 224 -20.15 19.27 -5.23
C THR A 224 -19.29 19.19 -6.48
N ILE A 225 -18.00 19.53 -6.39
CA ILE A 225 -17.03 19.41 -7.49
C ILE A 225 -16.90 17.93 -7.89
N ILE A 226 -16.62 17.06 -6.93
CA ILE A 226 -16.40 15.63 -7.18
C ILE A 226 -17.68 14.91 -7.61
N LYS A 227 -18.87 15.26 -7.09
CA LYS A 227 -20.14 14.66 -7.55
C LYS A 227 -20.47 14.99 -9.01
N LYS A 228 -20.22 16.23 -9.45
CA LYS A 228 -20.43 16.63 -10.85
C LYS A 228 -19.51 15.88 -11.83
N ARG A 229 -18.39 15.32 -11.35
CA ARG A 229 -17.46 14.49 -12.13
C ARG A 229 -17.94 13.05 -12.36
N VAL A 230 -18.95 12.57 -11.61
CA VAL A 230 -19.40 11.15 -11.63
C VAL A 230 -20.11 10.75 -12.93
N SER A 231 -20.28 11.66 -13.89
CA SER A 231 -20.58 11.30 -15.28
C SER A 231 -19.39 10.52 -15.86
N LEU A 232 -19.51 9.19 -15.83
CA LEU A 232 -18.58 8.17 -16.30
C LEU A 232 -18.04 8.47 -17.71
N GLY A 233 -16.94 9.21 -17.80
CA GLY A 233 -16.30 9.56 -19.07
C GLY A 233 -14.79 9.57 -18.94
N LYS A 234 -14.16 8.58 -19.58
CA LYS A 234 -12.77 8.60 -20.07
C LYS A 234 -11.66 8.77 -19.03
N TYR A 235 -11.35 7.69 -18.31
CA TYR A 235 -9.98 7.43 -17.81
C TYR A 235 -9.16 6.90 -19.00
N THR A 236 -8.65 7.77 -19.88
CA THR A 236 -7.91 7.36 -21.08
C THR A 236 -6.41 7.20 -20.87
N ASP A 237 -5.84 7.83 -19.83
CA ASP A 237 -4.38 8.07 -19.79
C ASP A 237 -3.65 7.37 -18.62
N TYR A 238 -4.30 6.44 -17.93
CA TYR A 238 -3.69 5.67 -16.85
C TYR A 238 -4.28 4.25 -16.88
N PRO A 239 -3.48 3.18 -16.68
CA PRO A 239 -3.68 1.85 -17.23
C PRO A 239 -5.13 1.43 -17.13
N THR A 240 -5.70 1.08 -18.28
CA THR A 240 -7.09 0.63 -18.46
C THR A 240 -7.54 -0.22 -17.27
N TYR A 241 -8.23 0.42 -16.33
CA TYR A 241 -8.76 -0.16 -15.08
C TYR A 241 -9.94 -1.10 -15.36
N GLN A 242 -9.82 -1.98 -16.35
CA GLN A 242 -10.86 -2.92 -16.75
C GLN A 242 -11.16 -3.87 -15.58
N GLY A 243 -12.23 -3.58 -14.84
CA GLY A 243 -12.80 -4.47 -13.83
C GLY A 243 -12.09 -4.56 -12.47
N LYS A 244 -10.98 -3.85 -12.23
CA LYS A 244 -10.26 -3.93 -10.93
C LYS A 244 -10.77 -2.95 -9.86
N ARG A 245 -11.63 -1.99 -10.20
CA ARG A 245 -12.12 -0.94 -9.27
C ARG A 245 -12.78 -1.51 -8.01
N LEU A 246 -13.64 -2.52 -8.14
CA LEU A 246 -14.26 -3.19 -7.00
C LEU A 246 -13.19 -3.80 -6.08
N ARG A 247 -12.17 -4.45 -6.65
CA ARG A 247 -11.07 -5.07 -5.89
C ARG A 247 -10.22 -4.04 -5.15
N VAL A 248 -9.88 -2.94 -5.83
CA VAL A 248 -9.12 -1.81 -5.26
C VAL A 248 -9.89 -1.20 -4.08
N ILE A 249 -11.14 -0.79 -4.28
CA ILE A 249 -11.93 -0.15 -3.22
C ILE A 249 -12.20 -1.14 -2.08
N SER A 250 -12.53 -2.40 -2.38
CA SER A 250 -12.74 -3.43 -1.35
C SER A 250 -11.50 -3.63 -0.49
N THR A 251 -10.32 -3.66 -1.12
CA THR A 251 -9.04 -3.84 -0.43
C THR A 251 -8.69 -2.63 0.43
N LEU A 252 -8.84 -1.42 -0.11
CA LEU A 252 -8.63 -0.17 0.64
C LEU A 252 -9.54 -0.09 1.87
N ILE A 253 -10.79 -0.50 1.74
CA ILE A 253 -11.73 -0.56 2.86
C ILE A 253 -11.33 -1.62 3.87
N CYS A 254 -11.02 -2.85 3.44
CA CYS A 254 -10.70 -3.94 4.37
C CYS A 254 -9.39 -3.70 5.14
N THR A 255 -8.46 -2.96 4.56
CA THR A 255 -7.15 -2.65 5.17
C THR A 255 -7.09 -1.29 5.84
N GLY A 256 -8.09 -0.43 5.61
CA GLY A 256 -8.11 0.91 6.15
C GLY A 256 -8.32 0.97 7.66
N PRO A 257 -7.90 2.06 8.30
CA PRO A 257 -8.17 2.27 9.71
C PRO A 257 -9.67 2.29 9.97
N LYS A 258 -10.11 1.55 11.00
CA LYS A 258 -11.54 1.40 11.34
C LYS A 258 -12.20 2.70 11.83
N TYR A 259 -11.40 3.73 12.10
CA TYR A 259 -11.86 5.06 12.48
C TYR A 259 -11.93 5.93 11.22
N GLY A 260 -13.13 6.17 10.67
CA GLY A 260 -13.25 7.14 9.58
C GLY A 260 -14.34 6.90 8.55
N TYR A 261 -14.99 5.73 8.52
CA TYR A 261 -16.06 5.50 7.51
C TYR A 261 -17.29 6.40 7.66
N LYS A 262 -17.41 7.17 8.75
CA LYS A 262 -18.43 8.23 8.90
C LYS A 262 -18.03 9.55 8.22
N ASN A 263 -16.72 9.77 8.01
CA ASN A 263 -16.16 11.00 7.42
C ASN A 263 -15.59 10.77 6.02
N LEU A 264 -15.35 9.51 5.63
CA LEU A 264 -15.10 9.10 4.25
C LEU A 264 -16.28 9.59 3.41
N ASP A 265 -16.01 10.60 2.59
CA ASP A 265 -17.00 11.09 1.64
C ASP A 265 -17.49 9.91 0.81
N PRO A 266 -18.81 9.76 0.62
CA PRO A 266 -19.36 8.61 -0.04
C PRO A 266 -18.72 8.53 -1.42
N VAL A 267 -17.91 7.49 -1.63
CA VAL A 267 -17.41 7.15 -2.95
C VAL A 267 -18.66 7.03 -3.81
N PRO A 268 -18.70 7.67 -4.99
CA PRO A 268 -19.86 7.65 -5.87
C PRO A 268 -19.97 6.27 -6.52
N VAL A 269 -20.43 5.31 -5.72
CA VAL A 269 -20.70 3.95 -6.10
C VAL A 269 -22.19 3.76 -5.90
N PRO A 270 -22.98 3.46 -6.95
CA PRO A 270 -24.43 3.36 -6.89
C PRO A 270 -24.94 2.13 -6.09
N PHE A 271 -24.07 1.48 -5.30
CA PHE A 271 -24.42 0.31 -4.52
C PHE A 271 -24.84 0.70 -3.10
N ARG A 272 -25.91 0.08 -2.61
CA ARG A 272 -26.31 0.14 -1.20
C ARG A 272 -25.10 -0.22 -0.33
N TRP A 273 -24.62 0.74 0.47
CA TRP A 273 -23.42 0.66 1.31
C TRP A 273 -23.34 -0.61 2.17
N LEU A 274 -24.49 -1.14 2.58
CA LEU A 274 -24.61 -2.40 3.31
C LEU A 274 -24.09 -3.61 2.50
N PHE A 275 -24.54 -3.78 1.26
CA PHE A 275 -24.09 -4.87 0.39
C PHE A 275 -22.60 -4.75 0.07
N PHE A 276 -22.13 -3.52 -0.11
CA PHE A 276 -20.73 -3.26 -0.36
C PHE A 276 -19.86 -3.71 0.81
N LYS A 277 -20.27 -3.41 2.06
CA LYS A 277 -19.57 -3.89 3.27
C LYS A 277 -19.53 -5.42 3.38
N THR A 278 -20.57 -6.12 2.93
CA THR A 278 -20.61 -7.59 2.98
C THR A 278 -19.71 -8.23 1.92
N VAL A 279 -19.65 -7.63 0.71
CA VAL A 279 -18.86 -8.16 -0.42
C VAL A 279 -17.37 -7.84 -0.29
N CYS A 280 -17.02 -6.69 0.30
CA CYS A 280 -15.62 -6.23 0.41
C CYS A 280 -14.67 -7.27 1.04
N PRO A 281 -14.99 -7.89 2.21
CA PRO A 281 -14.13 -8.90 2.83
C PRO A 281 -13.89 -10.11 1.92
N ALA A 282 -14.92 -10.59 1.23
CA ALA A 282 -14.80 -11.72 0.32
C ALA A 282 -13.90 -11.39 -0.88
N VAL A 283 -14.09 -10.22 -1.49
CA VAL A 283 -13.27 -9.75 -2.60
C VAL A 283 -11.81 -9.54 -2.17
N HIS A 284 -11.58 -8.94 -1.02
CA HIS A 284 -10.24 -8.77 -0.45
C HIS A 284 -9.57 -10.11 -0.14
N TRP A 285 -10.32 -11.06 0.42
CA TRP A 285 -9.81 -12.40 0.71
C TRP A 285 -9.35 -13.11 -0.56
N ILE A 286 -10.21 -13.13 -1.60
CA ILE A 286 -9.90 -13.79 -2.87
C ILE A 286 -8.74 -13.09 -3.59
N GLY A 287 -8.76 -11.76 -3.62
CA GLY A 287 -7.81 -10.95 -4.40
C GLY A 287 -6.44 -10.78 -3.75
N PHE A 288 -6.33 -10.91 -2.43
CA PHE A 288 -5.09 -10.61 -1.70
C PHE A 288 -4.75 -11.66 -0.64
N VAL A 289 -5.62 -11.83 0.37
CA VAL A 289 -5.26 -12.61 1.58
C VAL A 289 -5.00 -14.08 1.28
N ARG A 290 -5.77 -14.68 0.37
CA ARG A 290 -5.55 -16.06 -0.09
C ARG A 290 -4.16 -16.26 -0.69
N HIS A 291 -3.68 -15.28 -1.46
CA HIS A 291 -2.36 -15.32 -2.09
C HIS A 291 -1.24 -15.13 -1.07
N MET A 292 -1.41 -14.20 -0.13
CA MET A 292 -0.50 -14.01 1.01
C MET A 292 -0.35 -15.28 1.86
N ASN A 293 -1.48 -15.92 2.21
CA ASN A 293 -1.49 -17.16 2.99
C ASN A 293 -0.83 -18.33 2.27
N LEU A 294 -0.93 -18.38 0.94
CA LEU A 294 -0.25 -19.40 0.14
C LEU A 294 1.27 -19.26 0.27
N ILE A 295 1.80 -18.05 0.08
CA ILE A 295 3.24 -17.77 0.15
C ILE A 295 3.77 -18.11 1.55
N LYS A 296 3.08 -17.63 2.59
CA LYS A 296 3.44 -17.88 3.99
C LYS A 296 3.47 -19.38 4.32
N ARG A 297 2.41 -20.12 3.98
CA ARG A 297 2.33 -21.56 4.24
C ARG A 297 3.42 -22.36 3.52
N GLN A 298 3.83 -21.91 2.32
CA GLN A 298 4.90 -22.58 1.59
C GLN A 298 6.24 -22.39 2.32
N ALA A 299 6.55 -21.16 2.75
CA ALA A 299 7.75 -20.88 3.54
C ALA A 299 7.80 -21.64 4.87
N GLU A 300 6.67 -21.71 5.60
CA GLU A 300 6.59 -22.46 6.88
C GLU A 300 6.80 -23.97 6.70
N LYS A 301 6.30 -24.55 5.60
CA LYS A 301 6.53 -25.97 5.28
C LYS A 301 7.99 -26.27 5.00
N SER A 302 8.67 -25.37 4.29
CA SER A 302 10.09 -25.48 3.99
C SER A 302 10.95 -25.50 5.26
N ASP A 303 10.59 -24.68 6.25
CA ASP A 303 11.24 -24.66 7.57
C ASP A 303 11.03 -25.96 8.37
N GLY A 304 9.80 -26.49 8.38
CA GLY A 304 9.49 -27.75 9.06
C GLY A 304 10.13 -28.98 8.41
N CYS A 305 10.44 -28.92 7.11
CA CYS A 305 11.13 -29.99 6.39
C CYS A 305 12.64 -30.01 6.68
N GLY A 306 13.24 -28.83 6.89
CA GLY A 306 14.66 -28.69 7.28
C GLY A 306 15.02 -29.34 8.62
N HIS A 307 14.12 -29.27 9.62
CA HIS A 307 14.34 -29.94 10.92
C HIS A 307 14.23 -31.47 10.84
N ARG A 308 13.33 -32.02 10.01
CA ARG A 308 13.23 -33.48 9.85
C ARG A 308 14.36 -34.09 9.02
N ALA A 309 14.99 -33.30 8.14
CA ALA A 309 16.17 -33.73 7.39
C ALA A 309 17.44 -33.71 8.26
N SER A 310 17.58 -32.71 9.14
CA SER A 310 18.67 -32.63 10.12
C SER A 310 18.65 -33.77 11.15
N ASP A 311 17.47 -34.18 11.62
CA ASP A 311 17.32 -35.29 12.59
C ASP A 311 17.55 -36.69 11.97
N ARG A 312 17.61 -36.80 10.64
CA ARG A 312 17.99 -38.06 9.97
C ARG A 312 19.49 -38.16 9.69
N ALA A 313 20.23 -37.06 9.70
CA ALA A 313 21.67 -37.04 9.47
C ALA A 313 22.52 -37.34 10.73
N THR A 314 21.88 -37.43 11.92
CA THR A 314 22.53 -37.73 13.21
C THR A 314 22.00 -38.99 13.89
N ARG A 315 21.70 -40.04 13.11
CA ARG A 315 21.65 -41.40 13.69
C ARG A 315 23.05 -42.01 13.62
N PRO A 316 23.71 -42.30 14.76
CA PRO A 316 24.92 -43.10 14.75
C PRO A 316 24.57 -44.47 14.19
N ALA A 317 25.39 -44.97 13.28
CA ALA A 317 25.39 -46.36 12.85
C ALA A 317 25.75 -47.28 14.03
N LYS A 318 24.78 -47.53 14.91
CA LYS A 318 24.83 -48.59 15.93
C LYS A 318 23.45 -49.20 16.00
N LEU A 319 23.30 -50.34 15.33
CA LEU A 319 22.40 -51.48 15.63
C LEU A 319 22.09 -52.24 14.34
N LEU A 320 23.10 -52.90 13.77
CA LEU A 320 22.93 -53.98 12.78
C LEU A 320 23.94 -55.12 13.02
N TRP A 321 24.26 -55.37 14.29
CA TRP A 321 25.01 -56.53 14.75
C TRP A 321 24.32 -57.10 15.98
N GLN A 322 23.26 -57.88 15.76
CA GLN A 322 22.78 -58.96 16.64
C GLN A 322 21.44 -59.46 16.12
N ARG A 323 21.47 -60.53 15.31
CA ARG A 323 20.47 -61.61 15.20
C ARG A 323 20.64 -62.31 13.85
N ARG A 324 21.61 -63.22 13.81
CA ARG A 324 21.64 -64.41 12.94
C ARG A 324 22.80 -65.31 13.38
N ARG A 325 22.68 -65.81 14.62
CA ARG A 325 23.18 -67.12 15.01
C ARG A 325 22.02 -67.81 15.72
N LEU A 326 22.03 -69.14 15.63
CA LEU A 326 20.98 -70.09 15.99
C LEU A 326 20.06 -70.46 14.81
N ALA A 327 20.63 -71.31 13.95
CA ALA A 327 19.91 -72.48 13.45
C ALA A 327 19.44 -73.34 14.65
N PRO A 328 18.48 -74.25 14.44
CA PRO A 328 18.94 -75.60 14.15
C PRO A 328 18.17 -76.31 13.03
N SER A 329 18.92 -77.24 12.44
CA SER A 329 18.50 -78.38 11.65
C SER A 329 17.47 -79.27 12.36
N LYS A 330 16.41 -79.66 11.65
CA LYS A 330 16.13 -81.05 11.26
C LYS A 330 15.15 -81.06 10.10
#